data_AF-A0A951T0J6-F1
#
_entry.id   AF-A0A951T0J6-F1
#
_cell.length_a   1.000
_cell.length_b   1.000
_cell.length_c   1.000
_cell.angle_alpha   90.00
_cell.angle_beta   90.00
_cell.angle_gamma   90.00
#
_symmetry.space_group_name_H-M   'P 1'
#
loop_
_entity.id
_entity.type
_entity.pdbx_description
1 polymer ?
#
loop_
_entity_poly.entity_id
_entity_poly.type
_entity_poly.pdbx_seq_one_letter_code
_entity_poly.pdbx_strand_id
1 'polypeptide(L)'
;MSELPMFNENVFPFDARGVAKRFRHAAIFGALESLQDGETMRFVNDHDPLPLLGQIQQRYGNQIGIAYVAREPGNIVIDFRVQLSQPESAPAGAPAQAGGCGGGGGGCGCAGT
;
A
#
# COMPACT_ATOMS: atom_id res chain seq x y z
N MET A 1 13.84 3.44 37.99
CA MET A 1 12.94 3.77 36.87
C MET A 1 13.51 3.09 35.66
N SER A 2 13.08 1.85 35.42
CA SER A 2 13.50 1.07 34.27
C SER A 2 12.43 1.26 33.22
N GLU A 3 12.69 2.14 32.26
CA GLU A 3 11.85 2.35 31.08
C GLU A 3 11.77 1.02 30.31
N LEU A 4 10.60 0.40 30.36
CA LEU A 4 10.24 -0.70 29.48
C LEU A 4 10.10 -0.11 28.07
N PRO A 5 10.97 -0.47 27.11
CA PRO A 5 10.65 -0.19 25.73
C PRO A 5 9.49 -1.10 25.31
N MET A 6 8.83 -0.78 24.20
CA MET A 6 7.91 -1.67 23.46
C MET A 6 6.50 -1.66 24.07
N PHE A 7 5.51 -1.02 23.47
CA PHE A 7 5.06 -1.14 22.08
C PHE A 7 4.83 0.27 21.51
N ASN A 8 4.85 0.45 20.20
CA ASN A 8 4.21 1.64 19.61
C ASN A 8 2.79 1.72 20.23
N GLU A 9 2.53 2.67 21.13
CA GLU A 9 1.26 2.77 21.86
C GLU A 9 0.05 2.98 20.93
N ASN A 10 0.30 3.26 19.64
CA ASN A 10 -0.71 3.49 18.63
C ASN A 10 -0.73 2.41 17.53
N VAL A 11 -0.20 1.19 17.75
CA VAL A 11 -0.33 0.08 16.79
C VAL A 11 -1.47 -0.86 17.18
N PHE A 12 -2.54 -0.86 16.39
CA PHE A 12 -3.72 -1.69 16.58
C PHE A 12 -3.64 -2.97 15.74
N PRO A 13 -3.55 -4.17 16.36
CA PRO A 13 -3.57 -5.42 15.61
C PRO A 13 -4.97 -5.72 15.06
N PHE A 14 -5.05 -6.00 13.77
CA PHE A 14 -6.26 -6.38 13.05
C PHE A 14 -6.04 -7.71 12.34
N ASP A 15 -6.66 -8.79 12.85
CA ASP A 15 -6.58 -10.12 12.24
C ASP A 15 -7.74 -10.35 11.26
N ALA A 16 -7.41 -10.39 9.97
CA ALA A 16 -8.38 -10.61 8.90
C ALA A 16 -8.83 -12.08 8.81
N ARG A 17 -8.07 -13.03 9.38
CA ARG A 17 -8.40 -14.47 9.35
C ARG A 17 -9.67 -14.76 10.14
N GLY A 18 -9.89 -14.02 11.22
CA GLY A 18 -11.12 -14.10 12.04
C GLY A 18 -12.34 -13.45 11.39
N VAL A 19 -12.14 -12.60 10.36
CA VAL A 19 -13.23 -11.90 9.68
C VAL A 19 -13.66 -12.68 8.43
N ALA A 20 -14.96 -12.99 8.36
CA ALA A 20 -15.53 -13.65 7.19
C ALA A 20 -15.27 -12.87 5.90
N LYS A 21 -14.94 -13.58 4.82
CA LYS A 21 -14.51 -13.02 3.52
C LYS A 21 -15.37 -11.85 3.02
N ARG A 22 -16.70 -11.96 3.18
CA ARG A 22 -17.67 -10.94 2.74
C ARG A 22 -17.62 -9.63 3.53
N PHE A 23 -17.19 -9.68 4.80
CA PHE A 23 -17.12 -8.50 5.68
C PHE A 23 -15.72 -7.91 5.78
N ARG A 24 -14.70 -8.66 5.34
CA ARG A 24 -13.29 -8.30 5.50
C ARG A 24 -12.98 -6.90 4.93
N HIS A 25 -13.49 -6.59 3.74
CA HIS A 25 -13.33 -5.26 3.15
C HIS A 25 -13.93 -4.17 4.04
N ALA A 26 -15.22 -4.30 4.40
CA ALA A 26 -15.91 -3.31 5.24
C ALA A 26 -15.26 -3.14 6.62
N ALA A 27 -14.79 -4.24 7.22
CA ALA A 27 -14.13 -4.21 8.52
C ALA A 27 -12.77 -3.52 8.48
N ILE A 28 -11.98 -3.72 7.41
CA ILE A 28 -10.69 -3.04 7.23
C ILE A 28 -10.90 -1.54 6.99
N PHE A 29 -11.84 -1.18 6.11
CA PHE A 29 -12.16 0.24 5.87
C PHE A 29 -12.66 0.91 7.15
N GLY A 30 -13.61 0.30 7.86
CA GLY A 30 -14.11 0.85 9.13
C GLY A 30 -13.02 0.95 10.21
N ALA A 31 -12.10 -0.02 10.27
CA ALA A 31 -10.97 0.04 11.18
C ALA A 31 -10.03 1.20 10.83
N LEU A 32 -9.69 1.38 9.55
CA LEU A 32 -8.88 2.51 9.07
C LEU A 32 -9.56 3.87 9.32
N GLU A 33 -10.88 3.96 9.12
CA GLU A 33 -11.66 5.18 9.39
C GLU A 33 -11.78 5.51 10.88
N SER A 34 -11.56 4.52 11.75
CA SER A 34 -11.57 4.71 13.21
C SER A 34 -10.22 5.18 13.76
N LEU A 35 -9.15 5.12 12.96
CA LEU A 35 -7.81 5.56 13.34
C LEU A 35 -7.65 7.08 13.22
N GLN A 36 -6.91 7.65 14.16
CA GLN A 36 -6.52 9.06 14.20
C GLN A 36 -5.14 9.26 13.56
N ASP A 37 -4.77 10.53 13.37
CA ASP A 37 -3.47 10.91 12.84
C ASP A 37 -2.32 10.35 13.69
N GLY A 38 -1.32 9.75 13.04
CA GLY A 38 -0.21 9.09 13.71
C GLY A 38 -0.49 7.66 14.17
N GLU A 39 -1.75 7.20 14.16
CA GLU A 39 -2.09 5.82 14.53
C GLU A 39 -1.76 4.84 13.39
N THR A 40 -1.51 3.59 13.78
CA THR A 40 -1.12 2.52 12.87
C THR A 40 -1.99 1.29 13.10
N MET A 41 -2.51 0.69 12.05
CA MET A 41 -3.20 -0.59 12.11
C MET A 41 -2.34 -1.68 11.49
N ARG A 42 -2.04 -2.71 12.27
CA ARG A 42 -1.33 -3.91 11.82
C ARG A 42 -2.31 -4.95 11.30
N PHE A 43 -2.40 -5.06 10.00
CA PHE A 43 -3.23 -6.02 9.30
C PHE A 43 -2.51 -7.36 9.12
N VAL A 44 -3.14 -8.44 9.58
CA VAL A 44 -2.64 -9.82 9.40
C VAL A 44 -3.62 -10.61 8.53
N ASN A 45 -3.13 -11.21 7.45
CA ASN A 45 -3.93 -12.08 6.58
C ASN A 45 -3.12 -13.26 6.05
N ASP A 46 -3.83 -14.33 5.71
CA ASP A 46 -3.23 -15.57 5.20
C ASP A 46 -2.77 -15.46 3.72
N HIS A 47 -3.40 -14.56 2.96
CA HIS A 47 -3.13 -14.33 1.53
C HIS A 47 -2.98 -12.83 1.21
N ASP A 48 -2.29 -12.51 0.11
CA ASP A 48 -2.09 -11.14 -0.36
C ASP A 48 -3.42 -10.51 -0.84
N PRO A 49 -3.97 -9.47 -0.18
CA PRO A 49 -5.19 -8.81 -0.61
C PRO A 49 -4.89 -7.68 -1.62
N LEU A 50 -4.22 -8.02 -2.72
CA LEU A 50 -3.86 -7.07 -3.80
C LEU A 50 -5.00 -6.12 -4.24
N PRO A 51 -6.25 -6.58 -4.47
CA PRO A 51 -7.32 -5.68 -4.89
C PRO A 51 -7.74 -4.68 -3.80
N LEU A 52 -7.64 -5.06 -2.53
CA LEU A 52 -7.99 -4.18 -1.41
C LEU A 52 -6.95 -3.08 -1.24
N LEU A 53 -5.65 -3.41 -1.35
CA LEU A 53 -4.58 -2.43 -1.25
C LEU A 53 -4.72 -1.35 -2.32
N GLY A 54 -5.08 -1.74 -3.55
CA GLY A 54 -5.39 -0.79 -4.62
C GLY A 54 -6.56 0.13 -4.27
N GLN A 55 -7.63 -0.38 -3.66
CA GLN A 55 -8.77 0.45 -3.24
C GLN A 55 -8.42 1.42 -2.10
N ILE A 56 -7.62 0.99 -1.12
CA ILE A 56 -7.15 1.85 -0.03
C ILE A 56 -6.28 2.97 -0.61
N GLN A 57 -5.33 2.63 -1.48
CA GLN A 57 -4.46 3.61 -2.12
C GLN A 57 -5.22 4.57 -3.04
N GLN A 58 -6.28 4.10 -3.72
CA GLN A 58 -7.15 4.97 -4.52
C GLN A 58 -8.03 5.90 -3.68
N ARG A 59 -8.54 5.45 -2.53
CA ARG A 59 -9.41 6.25 -1.66
C ARG A 59 -8.66 7.23 -0.78
N TYR A 60 -7.59 6.78 -0.14
CA TYR A 60 -6.85 7.55 0.86
C TYR A 60 -5.52 8.09 0.34
N GLY A 61 -5.03 7.61 -0.81
CA GLY A 61 -3.81 8.13 -1.45
C GLY A 61 -2.63 8.16 -0.50
N ASN A 62 -2.08 9.36 -0.31
CA ASN A 62 -0.91 9.62 0.54
C ASN A 62 -1.27 9.82 2.02
N GLN A 63 -2.55 9.76 2.40
CA GLN A 63 -2.98 9.90 3.79
C GLN A 63 -2.72 8.63 4.61
N ILE A 64 -2.54 7.49 3.93
CA ILE A 64 -2.25 6.19 4.55
C ILE A 64 -0.93 5.65 4.01
N GLY A 65 0.06 5.51 4.89
CA GLY A 65 1.30 4.79 4.61
C GLY A 65 1.08 3.29 4.68
N ILE A 66 1.55 2.54 3.69
CA ILE A 66 1.47 1.07 3.63
C ILE A 66 2.88 0.52 3.79
N ALA A 67 3.14 -0.23 4.87
CA ALA A 67 4.41 -0.86 5.15
C ALA A 67 4.26 -2.37 5.30
N TYR A 68 4.97 -3.16 4.48
CA TYR A 68 4.98 -4.61 4.62
C TYR A 68 5.96 -5.02 5.73
N VAL A 69 5.44 -5.69 6.74
CA VAL A 69 6.24 -6.24 7.85
C VAL A 69 6.65 -7.68 7.56
N ALA A 70 5.74 -8.47 6.97
CA ALA A 70 6.00 -9.83 6.54
C ALA A 70 5.18 -10.16 5.29
N ARG A 71 5.78 -10.89 4.35
CA ARG A 71 5.13 -11.30 3.11
C ARG A 71 5.39 -12.78 2.82
N GLU A 72 5.05 -13.62 3.79
CA GLU A 72 5.23 -15.07 3.67
C GLU A 72 3.91 -15.73 3.23
N PRO A 73 3.96 -16.81 2.43
CA PRO A 73 2.76 -17.56 2.06
C PRO A 73 2.09 -18.14 3.32
N GLY A 74 0.87 -17.70 3.62
CA GLY A 74 0.14 -18.04 4.86
C GLY A 74 0.30 -17.03 6.00
N ASN A 75 1.22 -16.05 5.88
CA ASN A 75 1.43 -15.02 6.90
C ASN A 75 1.87 -13.69 6.27
N ILE A 76 0.88 -12.93 5.81
CA ILE A 76 1.03 -11.57 5.30
C ILE A 76 0.72 -10.59 6.42
N VAL A 77 1.67 -9.71 6.75
CA VAL A 77 1.53 -8.67 7.77
C VAL A 77 1.84 -7.32 7.16
N ILE A 78 0.88 -6.40 7.23
CA ILE A 78 0.94 -5.05 6.64
C ILE A 78 0.59 -4.04 7.72
N ASP A 79 1.44 -3.05 7.94
CA ASP A 79 1.16 -1.90 8.80
C ASP A 79 0.61 -0.75 7.96
N PHE A 80 -0.60 -0.30 8.27
CA PHE A 80 -1.25 0.87 7.71
C PHE A 80 -1.14 2.04 8.69
N ARG A 81 -0.40 3.09 8.34
CA ARG A 81 -0.21 4.27 9.21
C ARG A 81 -0.98 5.47 8.68
N VAL A 82 -1.75 6.14 9.52
CA VAL A 82 -2.44 7.39 9.17
C VAL A 82 -1.46 8.56 9.28
N GLN A 83 -1.27 9.29 8.18
CA GLN A 83 -0.38 10.45 8.06
C GLN A 83 -1.11 11.63 7.41
N LEU A 84 -2.20 12.11 8.04
CA LEU A 84 -2.96 13.28 7.56
C LEU A 84 -2.12 14.57 7.50
N SER A 85 -1.03 14.64 8.28
CA SER A 85 -0.28 15.86 8.57
C SER A 85 1.08 16.00 7.83
N GLN A 86 1.56 14.95 7.14
CA GLN A 86 2.87 14.97 6.46
C GLN A 86 2.75 14.56 4.99
N PRO A 87 2.96 15.48 4.03
CA PRO A 87 2.75 15.22 2.60
C PRO A 87 3.89 14.47 1.89
N GLU A 88 4.78 13.75 2.60
CA GLU A 88 5.87 13.04 1.92
C GLU A 88 6.40 11.85 2.73
N SER A 89 5.84 10.66 2.50
CA SER A 89 6.47 9.40 2.91
C SER A 89 6.35 8.42 1.75
N ALA A 90 7.52 7.98 1.30
CA ALA A 90 7.82 7.45 -0.03
C ALA A 90 7.03 6.17 -0.43
N PRO A 91 6.81 5.97 -1.75
CA PRO A 91 6.01 4.86 -2.26
C PRO A 91 6.76 3.53 -2.19
N ALA A 92 6.19 2.55 -1.50
CA ALA A 92 6.57 1.15 -1.67
C ALA A 92 5.90 0.60 -2.93
N GLY A 93 6.54 0.81 -4.09
CA GLY A 93 6.17 0.17 -5.36
C GLY A 93 6.74 0.88 -6.60
N ALA A 94 7.99 0.59 -6.96
CA ALA A 94 8.57 0.88 -8.29
C ALA A 94 9.05 -0.46 -8.91
N PRO A 95 9.31 -0.62 -10.25
CA PRO A 95 9.42 0.38 -11.31
C PRO A 95 8.74 0.04 -12.68
N ALA A 96 8.96 0.96 -13.63
CA ALA A 96 8.77 0.98 -15.10
C ALA A 96 8.61 -0.33 -15.92
N GLN A 97 7.81 -0.23 -16.99
CA GLN A 97 8.17 -0.85 -18.28
C GLN A 97 8.38 0.24 -19.34
N ALA A 98 9.64 0.37 -19.74
CA ALA A 98 10.11 1.10 -20.90
C ALA A 98 9.96 0.22 -22.15
N GLY A 99 9.47 0.80 -23.24
CA GLY A 99 9.42 0.18 -24.56
C GLY A 99 9.78 1.20 -25.64
N GLY A 100 10.98 1.77 -25.55
CA GLY A 100 11.58 2.52 -26.65
C GLY A 100 12.39 1.59 -27.53
N CYS A 101 12.02 1.47 -28.80
CA CYS A 101 12.89 0.99 -29.87
C CYS A 101 12.89 2.05 -30.97
N GLY A 102 14.01 2.76 -31.07
CA GLY A 102 14.31 3.67 -32.18
C GLY A 102 15.00 2.94 -33.33
N GLY A 103 14.71 3.40 -34.53
CA GLY A 103 15.46 3.17 -35.77
C GLY A 103 14.68 3.80 -36.92
N GLY A 104 15.13 4.77 -37.70
CA GLY A 104 16.49 5.19 -37.99
C GLY A 104 16.70 5.13 -39.51
N GLY A 105 16.45 6.25 -40.20
CA GLY A 105 17.15 6.65 -41.44
C GLY A 105 16.72 6.02 -42.78
N GLY A 106 16.45 6.89 -43.77
CA GLY A 106 16.50 6.51 -45.19
C GLY A 106 15.65 7.40 -46.10
N GLY A 107 16.15 8.58 -46.47
CA GLY A 107 15.55 9.42 -47.50
C GLY A 107 15.85 8.92 -48.92
N CYS A 108 14.90 9.12 -49.84
CA CYS A 108 15.02 9.27 -51.31
C CYS A 108 13.57 9.39 -51.81
N GLY A 109 13.10 10.29 -52.66
CA GLY A 109 13.64 11.29 -53.57
C GLY A 109 12.52 11.59 -54.59
N CYS A 110 12.43 12.84 -55.07
CA CYS A 110 11.90 13.29 -56.37
C CYS A 110 10.66 12.59 -57.01
N ALA A 111 9.60 13.36 -57.28
CA ALA A 111 9.20 13.72 -58.65
C ALA A 111 8.04 14.74 -58.64
N GLY A 112 8.36 15.98 -58.98
CA GLY A 112 7.41 16.91 -59.56
C GLY A 112 7.51 16.82 -61.08
N THR A 113 6.38 16.54 -61.71
CA THR A 113 5.93 17.07 -63.01
C THR A 113 4.41 17.02 -62.99
#